data_AF-A0A1H6H390-F1
#
_entry.id   AF-A0A1H6H390-F1
#
_cell.length_a   1.000
_cell.length_b   1.000
_cell.length_c   1.000
_cell.angle_alpha   90.00
_cell.angle_beta   90.00
_cell.angle_gamma   90.00
#
_symmetry.space_group_name_H-M   'P 1'
#
loop_
_entity.id
_entity.type
_entity.pdbx_description
1 polymer ?
#
loop_
_entity_poly.entity_id
_entity_poly.type
_entity_poly.pdbx_seq_one_letter_code
_entity_poly.pdbx_strand_id
1 'polypeptide(L)'
;MYFFIVLQLFLYIFSIKLLKHKPLFVALTILHLIVCFIVRDMTPFSINADYDAYYYGYGDLDFSTPWFLRLFREPYFYYLKSIAGLFAFDKKEMFNYIYYFNFSISALFFIWLAQLKDVALWKKVIFYVIYYFLFSFTVLRNSPAYILVTILFYYLQRDKRWYWGYLAFFAHISSIIALGVSVFKNKKPTFKFLIYAISACVLIFVFSKIPIFSALLFKFDAYSTLARKASISHIVFFLAFNCATIFVYFKNRKIVFNNVYILLYLICVVLFTINPVMFFRFSIYAISYLITSPTEKLTSIDKILNNAVFLLFFYFIYTFNANNITI
;
A
#
# COMPACT_ATOMS: atom_id res chain seq x y z
N MET A 1 8.70 12.92 20.23
CA MET A 1 8.06 12.30 19.05
C MET A 1 9.06 12.02 17.92
N TYR A 2 9.68 13.02 17.29
CA TYR A 2 10.62 12.80 16.16
C TYR A 2 11.79 11.88 16.46
N PHE A 3 12.35 11.93 17.68
CA PHE A 3 13.35 10.96 18.13
C PHE A 3 12.85 9.52 17.98
N PHE A 4 11.64 9.21 18.45
CA PHE A 4 11.06 7.87 18.35
C PHE A 4 10.76 7.48 16.90
N ILE A 5 10.31 8.41 16.05
CA ILE A 5 10.13 8.17 14.62
C ILE A 5 11.46 7.73 13.97
N VAL A 6 12.54 8.46 14.24
CA VAL A 6 13.86 8.15 13.68
C VAL A 6 14.40 6.84 14.25
N LEU A 7 14.28 6.65 15.57
CA LEU A 7 14.68 5.42 16.25
C LEU A 7 13.97 4.19 15.67
N GLN A 8 12.67 4.30 15.40
CA GLN A 8 11.86 3.23 14.82
C GLN A 8 12.42 2.76 13.47
N LEU A 9 12.79 3.69 12.58
CA LEU A 9 13.40 3.39 11.28
C LEU A 9 14.76 2.69 11.46
N PHE A 10 15.60 3.20 12.35
CA PHE A 10 16.90 2.58 12.61
C PHE A 10 16.75 1.16 13.13
N LEU A 11 15.87 0.93 14.11
CA LEU A 11 15.57 -0.41 14.63
C LEU A 11 15.07 -1.35 13.52
N TYR A 12 14.22 -0.87 12.61
CA TYR A 12 13.78 -1.63 11.46
C TYR A 12 14.96 -2.04 10.55
N ILE A 13 15.82 -1.09 10.18
CA ILE A 13 17.00 -1.34 9.34
C ILE A 13 17.96 -2.34 10.02
N PHE A 14 18.26 -2.14 11.31
CA PHE A 14 19.17 -3.01 12.06
C PHE A 14 18.60 -4.41 12.24
N SER A 15 17.29 -4.55 12.49
CA SER A 15 16.64 -5.86 12.57
C SER A 15 16.86 -6.64 11.26
N ILE A 16 16.63 -6.03 10.09
CA ILE A 16 16.81 -6.73 8.80
C ILE A 16 18.28 -7.12 8.59
N LYS A 17 19.23 -6.24 8.91
CA LYS A 17 20.68 -6.55 8.79
C LYS A 17 21.09 -7.72 9.68
N LEU A 18 20.47 -7.86 10.85
CA LEU A 18 20.74 -8.90 11.82
C LEU A 18 19.83 -10.13 11.69
N LEU A 19 19.07 -10.27 10.61
CA LEU A 19 18.15 -11.40 10.38
C LEU A 19 18.82 -12.78 10.47
N LYS A 20 20.13 -12.86 10.21
CA LYS A 20 20.95 -14.08 10.37
C LYS A 20 21.21 -14.44 11.84
N HIS A 21 21.28 -13.45 12.73
CA HIS A 21 21.47 -13.61 14.17
C HIS A 21 20.11 -13.60 14.88
N LYS A 22 19.44 -14.75 14.92
CA LYS A 22 18.03 -14.85 15.34
C LYS A 22 17.70 -14.22 16.70
N PRO A 23 18.49 -14.39 17.77
CA PRO A 23 18.19 -13.75 19.05
C PRO A 23 18.20 -12.22 18.96
N LEU A 24 19.22 -11.65 18.32
CA LEU A 24 19.33 -10.20 18.12
C LEU A 24 18.23 -9.64 17.22
N PHE A 25 17.87 -10.37 16.16
CA PHE A 25 16.73 -10.02 15.31
C PHE A 25 15.44 -9.91 16.13
N VAL A 26 15.12 -10.93 16.93
CA VAL A 26 13.91 -10.95 17.76
C VAL A 26 13.93 -9.80 18.77
N ALA A 27 15.05 -9.59 19.47
CA ALA A 27 15.19 -8.50 20.43
C ALA A 27 14.95 -7.13 19.80
N LEU A 28 15.56 -6.86 18.63
CA LEU A 28 15.37 -5.61 17.91
C LEU A 28 13.97 -5.46 17.33
N THR A 29 13.31 -6.55 16.91
CA THR A 29 11.92 -6.52 16.46
C THR A 29 10.97 -6.18 17.60
N ILE A 30 11.18 -6.73 18.80
CA ILE A 30 10.39 -6.39 19.99
C ILE A 30 10.59 -4.92 20.35
N LEU A 31 11.84 -4.45 20.40
CA LEU A 31 12.14 -3.04 20.68
C LEU A 31 11.53 -2.12 19.60
N HIS A 32 11.61 -2.51 18.33
CA HIS A 32 10.96 -1.80 17.24
C HIS A 32 9.46 -1.68 17.46
N LEU A 33 8.76 -2.77 17.79
CA LEU A 33 7.33 -2.75 18.09
C LEU A 33 6.99 -1.81 19.25
N ILE A 34 7.75 -1.87 20.35
CA ILE A 34 7.55 -0.97 21.50
C ILE A 34 7.66 0.49 21.04
N VAL A 35 8.68 0.84 20.25
CA VAL A 35 8.83 2.20 19.72
C VAL A 35 7.69 2.56 18.76
N CYS A 36 7.23 1.64 17.91
CA CYS A 36 6.06 1.87 17.05
C CYS A 36 4.81 2.21 17.87
N PHE A 37 4.55 1.49 18.96
CA PHE A 37 3.43 1.75 19.86
C PHE A 37 3.57 3.12 20.54
N ILE A 38 4.75 3.46 21.05
CA ILE A 38 5.01 4.80 21.60
C ILE A 38 4.70 5.88 20.56
N VAL A 39 5.15 5.73 19.31
CA VAL A 39 4.84 6.70 18.24
C VAL A 39 3.34 6.77 17.96
N ARG A 40 2.64 5.63 17.94
CA ARG A 40 1.19 5.58 17.74
C ARG A 40 0.44 6.32 18.85
N ASP A 41 0.81 6.09 20.11
CA ASP A 41 0.16 6.70 21.28
C ASP A 41 0.44 8.20 21.36
N MET A 42 1.65 8.63 20.99
CA MET A 42 2.02 10.05 20.91
C MET A 42 1.32 10.81 19.78
N THR A 43 0.71 10.11 18.81
CA THR A 43 0.09 10.72 17.65
C THR A 43 -1.44 10.68 17.84
N PRO A 44 -2.12 11.83 17.98
CA PRO A 44 -3.58 11.86 18.04
C PRO A 44 -4.22 11.24 16.79
N PHE A 45 -5.38 10.60 16.91
CA PHE A 45 -6.09 10.10 15.73
C PHE A 45 -6.68 11.23 14.88
N SER A 46 -7.10 12.31 15.53
CA SER A 46 -7.77 13.45 14.90
C SER A 46 -6.93 14.23 13.89
N ILE A 47 -5.60 14.08 13.93
CA ILE A 47 -4.70 14.77 12.99
C ILE A 47 -4.45 13.97 11.70
N ASN A 48 -4.95 12.73 11.62
CA ASN A 48 -4.88 11.94 10.39
C ASN A 48 -5.73 12.59 9.28
N ALA A 49 -5.15 12.72 8.09
CA ALA A 49 -5.79 13.27 6.89
C ALA A 49 -7.15 12.65 6.51
N ASP A 50 -7.39 11.37 6.86
CA ASP A 50 -8.65 10.68 6.57
C ASP A 50 -9.57 10.55 7.81
N TYR A 51 -9.17 11.10 8.97
CA TYR A 51 -9.92 10.94 10.22
C TYR A 51 -11.38 11.41 10.10
N ASP A 52 -11.61 12.61 9.58
CA ASP A 52 -12.97 13.17 9.46
C ASP A 52 -13.85 12.34 8.52
N ALA A 53 -13.26 11.86 7.42
CA ALA A 53 -13.97 10.97 6.50
C ALA A 53 -14.42 9.71 7.24
N TYR A 54 -13.56 9.11 8.06
CA TYR A 54 -13.90 7.92 8.86
C TYR A 54 -14.93 8.21 9.94
N TYR A 55 -14.65 9.23 10.76
CA TYR A 55 -15.40 9.53 11.97
C TYR A 55 -16.81 10.05 11.66
N TYR A 56 -16.91 11.00 10.72
CA TYR A 56 -18.18 11.62 10.33
C TYR A 56 -18.79 10.93 9.12
N GLY A 57 -18.05 10.75 8.02
CA GLY A 57 -18.60 10.29 6.73
C GLY A 57 -19.01 8.81 6.71
N TYR A 58 -18.16 7.93 7.24
CA TYR A 58 -18.47 6.49 7.34
C TYR A 58 -19.07 6.12 8.70
N GLY A 59 -19.16 7.09 9.62
CA GLY A 59 -19.79 7.03 10.94
C GLY A 59 -21.17 6.39 10.92
N ASP A 60 -21.95 6.73 9.90
CA ASP A 60 -23.40 6.54 9.86
C ASP A 60 -23.83 5.50 8.81
N LEU A 61 -22.97 4.49 8.56
CA LEU A 61 -23.37 3.31 7.79
C LEU A 61 -24.45 2.55 8.57
N ASP A 62 -25.69 2.99 8.37
CA ASP A 62 -26.87 2.47 9.03
C ASP A 62 -27.05 0.97 8.72
N PHE A 63 -27.36 0.20 9.75
CA PHE A 63 -27.66 -1.24 9.68
C PHE A 63 -28.85 -1.53 8.75
N SER A 64 -29.64 -0.51 8.41
CA SER A 64 -30.70 -0.54 7.38
C SER A 64 -30.18 -0.75 5.95
N THR A 65 -28.89 -0.52 5.68
CA THR A 65 -28.30 -0.75 4.34
C THR A 65 -28.33 -2.25 3.98
N PRO A 66 -28.92 -2.65 2.85
CA PRO A 66 -28.96 -4.05 2.42
C PRO A 66 -27.57 -4.70 2.37
N TRP A 67 -27.49 -5.99 2.77
CA TRP A 67 -26.21 -6.71 2.90
C TRP A 67 -25.37 -6.73 1.62
N PHE A 68 -25.99 -6.81 0.45
CA PHE A 68 -25.28 -6.79 -0.84
C PHE A 68 -24.66 -5.41 -1.11
N LEU A 69 -25.34 -4.31 -0.77
CA LEU A 69 -24.78 -2.97 -0.87
C LEU A 69 -23.62 -2.77 0.13
N ARG A 70 -23.68 -3.40 1.31
CA ARG A 70 -22.57 -3.39 2.28
C ARG A 70 -21.33 -4.11 1.72
N LEU A 71 -21.51 -5.25 1.03
CA LEU A 71 -20.42 -5.98 0.38
C LEU A 71 -19.72 -5.22 -0.74
N PHE A 72 -20.45 -4.41 -1.50
CA PHE A 72 -19.86 -3.63 -2.61
C PHE A 72 -19.43 -2.21 -2.23
N ARG A 73 -19.85 -1.71 -1.06
CA ARG A 73 -19.38 -0.43 -0.51
C ARG A 73 -18.10 -0.61 0.28
N GLU A 74 -18.19 -1.12 1.51
CA GLU A 74 -17.05 -1.24 2.44
C GLU A 74 -17.22 -2.41 3.42
N PRO A 75 -17.16 -3.67 2.94
CA PRO A 75 -17.44 -4.84 3.75
C PRO A 75 -16.59 -4.92 5.01
N TYR A 76 -15.27 -4.79 4.86
CA TYR A 76 -14.33 -4.89 5.99
C TYR A 76 -14.58 -3.85 7.07
N PHE A 77 -14.75 -2.58 6.70
CA PHE A 77 -14.90 -1.50 7.67
C PHE A 77 -16.20 -1.62 8.47
N TYR A 78 -17.27 -2.08 7.82
CA TYR A 78 -18.55 -2.34 8.47
C TYR A 78 -18.45 -3.46 9.52
N TYR A 79 -17.84 -4.61 9.17
CA TYR A 79 -17.67 -5.70 10.13
C TYR A 79 -16.73 -5.32 11.27
N LEU A 80 -15.66 -4.58 10.96
CA LEU A 80 -14.72 -4.12 11.97
C LEU A 80 -15.38 -3.17 12.98
N LYS A 81 -16.23 -2.25 12.51
CA LYS A 81 -17.07 -1.42 13.37
C LYS A 81 -18.02 -2.24 14.24
N SER A 82 -18.68 -3.23 13.64
CA SER A 82 -19.63 -4.08 14.36
C SER A 82 -18.92 -4.84 15.49
N ILE A 83 -17.73 -5.39 15.24
CA ILE A 83 -16.93 -6.08 16.26
C ILE A 83 -16.43 -5.08 17.33
N ALA A 84 -15.89 -3.94 16.92
CA ALA A 84 -15.39 -2.93 17.87
C ALA A 84 -16.52 -2.37 18.75
N GLY A 85 -17.72 -2.21 18.21
CA GLY A 85 -18.91 -1.76 18.94
C GLY A 85 -19.41 -2.75 20.00
N LEU A 86 -19.01 -4.03 19.96
CA LEU A 86 -19.29 -4.98 21.05
C LEU A 86 -18.50 -4.66 22.32
N PHE A 87 -17.38 -3.94 22.20
CA PHE A 87 -16.45 -3.68 23.30
C PHE A 87 -16.33 -2.20 23.68
N ALA A 88 -16.85 -1.28 22.85
CA ALA A 88 -16.72 0.16 23.04
C ALA A 88 -17.94 0.77 23.73
N PHE A 89 -17.71 1.68 24.67
CA PHE A 89 -18.77 2.44 25.34
C PHE A 89 -19.27 3.62 24.52
N ASP A 90 -18.41 4.18 23.65
CA ASP A 90 -18.76 5.29 22.77
C ASP A 90 -18.12 5.18 21.37
N LYS A 91 -18.55 6.07 20.48
CA LYS A 91 -18.05 6.13 19.08
C LYS A 91 -16.55 6.38 19.03
N LYS A 92 -16.01 7.24 19.90
CA LYS A 92 -14.58 7.61 19.91
C LYS A 92 -13.72 6.41 20.28
N GLU A 93 -14.09 5.67 21.31
CA GLU A 93 -13.43 4.45 21.75
C GLU A 93 -13.47 3.37 20.66
N MET A 94 -14.62 3.18 20.01
CA MET A 94 -14.75 2.26 18.88
C MET A 94 -13.74 2.58 17.76
N PHE A 95 -13.60 3.86 17.41
CA PHE A 95 -12.60 4.29 16.42
C PHE A 95 -11.17 4.04 16.90
N ASN A 96 -10.87 4.29 18.17
CA ASN A 96 -9.55 3.98 18.72
C ASN A 96 -9.19 2.50 18.51
N TYR A 97 -10.11 1.58 18.80
CA TYR A 97 -9.89 0.14 18.56
C TYR A 97 -9.64 -0.19 17.08
N ILE A 98 -10.41 0.41 16.18
CA ILE A 98 -10.20 0.26 14.73
C ILE A 98 -8.80 0.72 14.31
N TYR A 99 -8.37 1.88 14.80
CA TYR A 99 -7.05 2.43 14.52
C TYR A 99 -5.93 1.52 15.05
N TYR A 100 -6.01 1.05 16.29
CA TYR A 100 -5.02 0.15 16.87
C TYR A 100 -4.98 -1.21 16.17
N PHE A 101 -6.14 -1.73 15.74
CA PHE A 101 -6.21 -2.97 14.98
C PHE A 101 -5.47 -2.85 13.64
N ASN A 102 -5.77 -1.79 12.87
CA ASN A 102 -5.10 -1.53 11.60
C ASN A 102 -3.59 -1.27 11.76
N PHE A 103 -3.23 -0.50 12.79
CA PHE A 103 -1.83 -0.29 13.16
C PHE A 103 -1.12 -1.63 13.43
N SER A 104 -1.74 -2.52 14.21
CA SER A 104 -1.16 -3.82 14.57
C SER A 104 -0.95 -4.72 13.35
N ILE A 105 -1.95 -4.82 12.47
CA ILE A 105 -1.83 -5.58 11.21
C ILE A 105 -0.70 -5.01 10.34
N SER A 106 -0.64 -3.69 10.23
CA SER A 106 0.39 -3.02 9.42
C SER A 106 1.79 -3.26 10.00
N ALA A 107 1.97 -3.15 11.31
CA ALA A 107 3.25 -3.41 11.98
C ALA A 107 3.70 -4.87 11.78
N LEU A 108 2.79 -5.84 11.95
CA LEU A 108 3.06 -7.26 11.70
C LEU A 108 3.44 -7.52 10.23
N PHE A 109 2.78 -6.85 9.29
CA PHE A 109 3.12 -6.95 7.88
C PHE A 109 4.54 -6.45 7.58
N PHE A 110 4.97 -5.33 8.16
CA PHE A 110 6.34 -4.86 7.96
C PHE A 110 7.38 -5.75 8.63
N ILE A 111 7.05 -6.40 9.76
CA ILE A 111 7.89 -7.45 10.36
C ILE A 111 8.00 -8.66 9.42
N TRP A 112 6.89 -9.11 8.84
CA TRP A 112 6.91 -10.17 7.82
C TRP A 112 7.80 -9.78 6.64
N LEU A 113 7.68 -8.54 6.13
CA LEU A 113 8.52 -8.02 5.06
C LEU A 113 10.02 -8.02 5.44
N ALA A 114 10.35 -7.65 6.68
CA ALA A 114 11.71 -7.68 7.20
C ALA A 114 12.33 -9.08 7.12
N GLN A 115 11.54 -10.13 7.36
CA GLN A 115 11.99 -11.53 7.38
C GLN A 115 12.28 -12.15 6.00
N LEU A 116 11.85 -11.52 4.90
CA LEU A 116 11.98 -12.09 3.55
C LEU A 116 13.45 -12.13 3.08
N LYS A 117 14.12 -13.28 3.20
CA LYS A 117 15.57 -13.40 2.93
C LYS A 117 15.96 -13.13 1.48
N ASP A 118 15.04 -13.33 0.56
CA ASP A 118 15.23 -13.27 -0.88
C ASP A 118 14.82 -11.91 -1.49
N VAL A 119 14.55 -10.92 -0.63
CA VAL A 119 14.28 -9.53 -1.02
C VAL A 119 15.40 -8.64 -0.47
N ALA A 120 15.98 -7.79 -1.32
CA ALA A 120 17.06 -6.88 -0.91
C ALA A 120 16.62 -5.91 0.20
N LEU A 121 17.55 -5.58 1.11
CA LEU A 121 17.32 -4.65 2.22
C LEU A 121 16.76 -3.30 1.73
N TRP A 122 17.39 -2.69 0.71
CA TRP A 122 16.95 -1.38 0.21
C TRP A 122 15.50 -1.37 -0.27
N LYS A 123 15.02 -2.45 -0.91
CA LYS A 123 13.61 -2.57 -1.34
C LYS A 123 12.68 -2.51 -0.12
N LYS A 124 12.96 -3.33 0.90
CA LYS A 124 12.16 -3.39 2.12
C LYS A 124 12.11 -2.05 2.85
N VAL A 125 13.26 -1.37 2.96
CA VAL A 125 13.36 -0.09 3.66
C VAL A 125 12.68 1.02 2.87
N ILE A 126 12.83 1.07 1.53
CA ILE A 126 12.09 2.04 0.70
C ILE A 126 10.58 1.86 0.89
N PHE A 127 10.08 0.63 0.83
CA PHE A 127 8.66 0.37 0.99
C PHE A 127 8.16 0.72 2.40
N TYR A 128 8.94 0.39 3.42
CA TYR A 128 8.69 0.79 4.79
C TYR A 128 8.63 2.32 4.93
N VAL A 129 9.62 3.03 4.40
CA VAL A 129 9.68 4.49 4.52
C VAL A 129 8.50 5.17 3.81
N ILE A 130 8.14 4.71 2.60
CA ILE A 130 7.04 5.31 1.83
C ILE A 130 5.68 5.00 2.46
N TYR A 131 5.44 3.77 2.92
CA TYR A 131 4.09 3.28 3.20
C TYR A 131 3.81 2.94 4.66
N TYR A 132 4.80 2.94 5.56
CA TYR A 132 4.55 2.60 6.97
C TYR A 132 3.48 3.50 7.58
N PHE A 133 3.66 4.83 7.52
CA PHE A 133 2.69 5.77 8.09
C PHE A 133 1.38 5.77 7.33
N LEU A 134 1.43 5.70 5.99
CA LEU A 134 0.21 5.60 5.19
C LEU A 134 -0.64 4.41 5.63
N PHE A 135 -0.04 3.23 5.77
CA PHE A 135 -0.77 2.01 6.11
C PHE A 135 -1.22 2.01 7.57
N SER A 136 -0.32 2.32 8.49
CA SER A 136 -0.59 2.16 9.93
C SER A 136 -1.35 3.34 10.54
N PHE A 137 -1.30 4.55 9.95
CA PHE A 137 -1.91 5.76 10.51
C PHE A 137 -3.07 6.28 9.67
N THR A 138 -3.01 6.18 8.33
CA THR A 138 -3.93 6.93 7.45
C THR A 138 -5.02 6.05 6.85
N VAL A 139 -4.68 5.07 6.01
CA VAL A 139 -5.66 4.38 5.14
C VAL A 139 -6.27 3.12 5.76
N LEU A 140 -7.10 3.28 6.80
CA LEU A 140 -7.70 2.17 7.57
C LEU A 140 -8.42 1.11 6.71
N ARG A 141 -9.13 1.56 5.67
CA ARG A 141 -9.91 0.67 4.78
C ARG A 141 -9.03 -0.08 3.78
N ASN A 142 -8.02 0.59 3.24
CA ASN A 142 -7.28 0.09 2.09
C ASN A 142 -6.05 -0.70 2.51
N SER A 143 -5.48 -0.43 3.70
CA SER A 143 -4.24 -1.06 4.16
C SER A 143 -4.30 -2.58 4.16
N PRO A 144 -5.36 -3.24 4.67
CA PRO A 144 -5.44 -4.70 4.61
C PRO A 144 -5.45 -5.22 3.17
N ALA A 145 -6.13 -4.53 2.26
CA ALA A 145 -6.15 -4.89 0.83
C ALA A 145 -4.75 -4.77 0.20
N TYR A 146 -4.04 -3.67 0.46
CA TYR A 146 -2.66 -3.47 0.00
C TYR A 146 -1.70 -4.53 0.57
N ILE A 147 -1.82 -4.86 1.84
CA ILE A 147 -1.02 -5.88 2.52
C ILE A 147 -1.25 -7.25 1.89
N LEU A 148 -2.51 -7.67 1.74
CA LEU A 148 -2.87 -8.96 1.16
C LEU A 148 -2.38 -9.06 -0.30
N VAL A 149 -2.58 -8.03 -1.12
CA VAL A 149 -2.09 -8.03 -2.51
C VAL A 149 -0.56 -8.05 -2.56
N THR A 150 0.13 -7.35 -1.66
CA THR A 150 1.61 -7.41 -1.58
C THR A 150 2.09 -8.83 -1.29
N ILE A 151 1.47 -9.52 -0.33
CA ILE A 151 1.79 -10.91 0.01
C ILE A 151 1.47 -11.83 -1.18
N LEU A 152 0.35 -11.62 -1.87
CA LEU A 152 0.00 -12.36 -3.09
C LEU A 152 1.07 -12.19 -4.17
N PHE A 153 1.55 -10.97 -4.43
CA PHE A 153 2.60 -10.72 -5.41
C PHE A 153 3.93 -11.35 -5.00
N TYR A 154 4.27 -11.36 -3.71
CA TYR A 154 5.41 -12.11 -3.21
C TYR A 154 5.32 -13.59 -3.61
N TYR A 155 4.21 -14.28 -3.33
CA TYR A 155 4.06 -15.69 -3.68
C TYR A 155 3.97 -15.92 -5.21
N LEU A 156 3.28 -15.05 -5.93
CA LEU A 156 3.14 -15.11 -7.39
C LEU A 156 4.48 -15.08 -8.11
N GLN A 157 5.40 -14.22 -7.65
CA GLN A 157 6.75 -14.10 -8.23
C GLN A 157 7.65 -15.32 -7.96
N ARG A 158 7.22 -16.23 -7.09
CA ARG A 158 7.90 -17.50 -6.75
C ARG A 158 7.15 -18.70 -7.29
N ASP A 159 6.19 -18.48 -8.20
CA ASP A 159 5.29 -19.48 -8.74
C ASP A 159 4.55 -20.30 -7.67
N LYS A 160 4.35 -19.71 -6.48
CA LYS A 160 3.61 -20.31 -5.36
C LYS A 160 2.19 -19.77 -5.33
N ARG A 161 1.23 -20.64 -4.97
CA ARG A 161 -0.17 -20.25 -4.80
C ARG A 161 -0.40 -19.78 -3.37
N TRP A 162 -1.06 -18.64 -3.23
CA TRP A 162 -1.50 -18.13 -1.93
C TRP A 162 -2.91 -17.54 -2.06
N TYR A 163 -3.90 -18.41 -1.87
CA TYR A 163 -5.31 -18.09 -2.11
C TYR A 163 -5.89 -17.05 -1.15
N TRP A 164 -5.29 -16.91 0.04
CA TRP A 164 -5.71 -15.91 1.02
C TRP A 164 -5.60 -14.47 0.50
N GLY A 165 -4.79 -14.22 -0.54
CA GLY A 165 -4.66 -12.90 -1.15
C GLY A 165 -5.93 -12.42 -1.83
N TYR A 166 -6.80 -13.34 -2.28
CA TYR A 166 -8.09 -12.97 -2.86
C TYR A 166 -9.06 -12.38 -1.83
N LEU A 167 -8.80 -12.56 -0.53
CA LEU A 167 -9.56 -11.86 0.51
C LEU A 167 -9.37 -10.34 0.47
N ALA A 168 -8.38 -9.81 -0.26
CA ALA A 168 -8.21 -8.38 -0.47
C ALA A 168 -9.48 -7.71 -1.05
N PHE A 169 -10.28 -8.45 -1.83
CA PHE A 169 -11.56 -7.97 -2.34
C PHE A 169 -12.53 -7.60 -1.22
N PHE A 170 -12.58 -8.41 -0.15
CA PHE A 170 -13.40 -8.13 1.03
C PHE A 170 -12.84 -7.02 1.92
N ALA A 171 -11.56 -6.66 1.75
CA ALA A 171 -10.98 -5.50 2.41
C ALA A 171 -11.34 -4.20 1.66
N HIS A 172 -11.09 -4.16 0.35
CA HIS A 172 -11.37 -2.98 -0.45
C HIS A 172 -11.53 -3.32 -1.93
N ILE A 173 -12.55 -2.75 -2.58
CA ILE A 173 -12.91 -3.03 -3.99
C ILE A 173 -11.80 -2.67 -4.99
N SER A 174 -10.94 -1.69 -4.66
CA SER A 174 -9.80 -1.30 -5.51
C SER A 174 -8.82 -2.43 -5.78
N SER A 175 -8.79 -3.45 -4.93
CA SER A 175 -7.91 -4.60 -5.09
C SER A 175 -8.34 -5.50 -6.26
N ILE A 176 -9.61 -5.45 -6.71
CA ILE A 176 -10.10 -6.29 -7.82
C ILE A 176 -9.20 -6.18 -9.04
N ILE A 177 -8.81 -4.96 -9.40
CA ILE A 177 -7.98 -4.73 -10.58
C ILE A 177 -6.62 -5.43 -10.40
N ALA A 178 -5.98 -5.29 -9.23
CA ALA A 178 -4.71 -5.94 -8.94
C ALA A 178 -4.85 -7.48 -8.85
N LEU A 179 -5.93 -7.99 -8.29
CA LEU A 179 -6.26 -9.41 -8.23
C LEU A 179 -6.51 -9.98 -9.64
N GLY A 180 -7.24 -9.28 -10.49
CA GLY A 180 -7.45 -9.66 -11.89
C GLY A 180 -6.14 -9.73 -12.67
N VAL A 181 -5.23 -8.79 -12.43
CA VAL A 181 -3.89 -8.80 -13.04
C VAL A 181 -3.08 -10.02 -12.59
N SER A 182 -3.22 -10.46 -11.34
CA SER A 182 -2.51 -11.64 -10.80
C SER A 182 -2.84 -12.96 -11.51
N VAL A 183 -3.99 -13.03 -12.21
CA VAL A 183 -4.41 -14.21 -13.00
C VAL A 183 -3.46 -14.44 -14.18
N PHE A 184 -2.93 -13.36 -14.76
CA PHE A 184 -1.95 -13.43 -15.84
C PHE A 184 -0.58 -13.77 -15.24
N LYS A 185 -0.34 -15.06 -14.97
CA LYS A 185 0.93 -15.61 -14.44
C LYS A 185 2.17 -14.85 -14.93
N ASN A 186 3.22 -14.81 -14.11
CA ASN A 186 4.49 -14.11 -14.34
C ASN A 186 5.30 -14.67 -15.54
N LYS A 187 4.76 -14.52 -16.75
CA LYS A 187 5.32 -14.96 -18.03
C LYS A 187 5.73 -13.75 -18.86
N LYS A 188 6.68 -13.97 -19.77
CA LYS A 188 7.05 -12.98 -20.78
C LYS A 188 5.81 -12.62 -21.62
N PRO A 189 5.54 -11.33 -21.88
CA PRO A 189 4.42 -10.91 -22.71
C PRO A 189 4.57 -11.40 -24.15
N THR A 190 3.48 -11.91 -24.71
CA THR A 190 3.33 -12.15 -26.14
C THR A 190 2.75 -10.92 -26.81
N PHE A 191 2.94 -10.76 -28.12
CA PHE A 191 2.34 -9.65 -28.87
C PHE A 191 0.81 -9.62 -28.72
N LYS A 192 0.16 -10.79 -28.77
CA LYS A 192 -1.28 -10.95 -28.51
C LYS A 192 -1.69 -10.45 -27.13
N PHE A 193 -0.91 -10.75 -26.09
CA PHE A 193 -1.15 -10.23 -24.75
C PHE A 193 -1.04 -8.70 -24.70
N LEU A 194 -0.03 -8.11 -25.35
CA LEU A 194 0.13 -6.66 -25.38
C LEU A 194 -1.05 -5.96 -26.05
N ILE A 195 -1.56 -6.50 -27.16
CA ILE A 195 -2.77 -5.99 -27.80
C ILE A 195 -3.93 -6.01 -26.79
N TYR A 196 -4.19 -7.14 -26.13
CA TYR A 196 -5.28 -7.23 -25.15
C TYR A 196 -5.11 -6.29 -23.96
N ALA A 197 -3.88 -6.15 -23.45
CA ALA A 197 -3.58 -5.24 -22.35
C ALA A 197 -3.85 -3.78 -22.73
N ILE A 198 -3.41 -3.36 -23.93
CA ILE A 198 -3.67 -2.03 -24.46
C ILE A 198 -5.16 -1.82 -24.72
N SER A 199 -5.84 -2.76 -25.37
CA SER A 199 -7.29 -2.70 -25.60
C SER A 199 -8.07 -2.58 -24.29
N ALA A 200 -7.70 -3.35 -23.26
CA ALA A 200 -8.32 -3.24 -21.94
C ALA A 200 -8.10 -1.86 -21.31
N CYS A 201 -6.89 -1.30 -21.43
CA CYS A 201 -6.56 0.04 -20.95
C CYS A 201 -7.35 1.14 -21.69
N VAL A 202 -7.51 1.01 -23.01
CA VAL A 202 -8.35 1.91 -23.82
C VAL A 202 -9.81 1.81 -23.39
N LEU A 203 -10.32 0.60 -23.16
CA LEU A 203 -11.69 0.41 -22.66
C LEU A 203 -11.89 1.06 -21.29
N ILE A 204 -10.96 0.88 -20.34
CA ILE A 204 -11.01 1.56 -19.03
C ILE A 204 -11.07 3.09 -19.21
N PHE A 205 -10.22 3.63 -20.09
CA PHE A 205 -10.22 5.06 -20.39
C PHE A 205 -11.55 5.54 -20.99
N VAL A 206 -12.09 4.83 -21.99
CA VAL A 206 -13.36 5.19 -22.62
C VAL A 206 -14.52 5.09 -21.62
N PHE A 207 -14.61 4.00 -20.87
CA PHE A 207 -15.65 3.82 -19.85
C PHE A 207 -15.58 4.87 -18.75
N SER A 208 -14.38 5.36 -18.39
CA SER A 208 -14.22 6.43 -17.40
C SER A 208 -14.92 7.74 -17.76
N LYS A 209 -15.19 7.97 -19.06
CA LYS A 209 -15.90 9.15 -19.56
C LYS A 209 -17.42 9.02 -19.51
N ILE A 210 -17.95 7.80 -19.31
CA ILE A 210 -19.39 7.57 -19.23
C ILE A 210 -19.88 7.94 -17.82
N PRO A 211 -20.90 8.80 -17.64
CA PRO A 211 -21.35 9.29 -16.33
C PRO A 211 -21.64 8.22 -15.27
N ILE A 212 -22.19 7.07 -15.68
CA ILE A 212 -22.50 5.95 -14.78
C ILE A 212 -21.21 5.30 -14.23
N PHE A 213 -20.21 5.14 -15.09
CA PHE A 213 -18.91 4.58 -14.72
C PHE A 213 -18.01 5.62 -14.06
N SER A 214 -18.13 6.88 -14.46
CA SER A 214 -17.48 7.98 -13.75
C SER A 214 -18.02 8.02 -12.33
N ALA A 215 -19.32 7.84 -12.06
CA ALA A 215 -19.87 7.77 -10.69
C ALA A 215 -19.31 6.58 -9.86
N LEU A 216 -19.02 5.44 -10.49
CA LEU A 216 -18.38 4.28 -9.84
C LEU A 216 -16.88 4.54 -9.56
N LEU A 217 -16.18 5.21 -10.48
CA LEU A 217 -14.83 5.71 -10.27
C LEU A 217 -14.81 6.89 -9.28
N PHE A 218 -15.86 7.69 -9.22
CA PHE A 218 -16.07 8.81 -8.29
C PHE A 218 -16.55 8.33 -6.91
N LYS A 219 -16.97 7.07 -6.75
CA LYS A 219 -17.13 6.47 -5.41
C LYS A 219 -15.79 6.17 -4.74
N PHE A 220 -14.67 6.24 -5.47
CA PHE A 220 -13.33 6.41 -4.86
C PHE A 220 -13.11 7.83 -4.31
N ASP A 221 -14.09 8.72 -4.49
CA ASP A 221 -13.92 10.15 -4.61
C ASP A 221 -14.97 10.91 -3.77
N ALA A 222 -15.08 10.50 -2.50
CA ALA A 222 -15.42 11.47 -1.44
C ALA A 222 -14.43 12.67 -1.40
N TYR A 223 -13.36 12.64 -2.21
CA TYR A 223 -12.29 13.62 -2.31
C TYR A 223 -12.32 14.48 -3.60
N SER A 224 -13.21 14.23 -4.59
CA SER A 224 -13.32 15.05 -5.83
C SER A 224 -14.35 16.14 -5.79
N THR A 225 -15.23 16.12 -4.79
CA THR A 225 -16.23 17.18 -4.62
C THR A 225 -15.57 18.55 -4.41
N LEU A 226 -14.30 18.57 -4.01
CA LEU A 226 -13.38 19.67 -4.25
C LEU A 226 -12.46 19.27 -5.40
N ALA A 227 -12.53 19.98 -6.52
CA ALA A 227 -11.65 19.83 -7.66
C ALA A 227 -10.18 20.03 -7.26
N ARG A 228 -9.54 19.02 -6.65
CA ARG A 228 -8.10 19.00 -6.39
C ARG A 228 -7.43 18.75 -7.73
N LYS A 229 -7.18 19.86 -8.44
CA LYS A 229 -6.27 19.91 -9.60
C LYS A 229 -5.02 19.10 -9.26
N ALA A 230 -4.49 18.38 -10.24
CA ALA A 230 -3.23 17.64 -10.14
C ALA A 230 -2.18 18.51 -9.43
N SER A 231 -1.84 18.17 -8.18
CA SER A 231 -0.78 18.90 -7.49
C SER A 231 0.57 18.51 -8.09
N ILE A 232 1.54 19.42 -8.00
CA ILE A 232 2.92 19.19 -8.44
C ILE A 232 3.48 17.90 -7.83
N SER A 233 3.10 17.56 -6.60
CA SER A 233 3.50 16.32 -5.94
C SER A 233 3.06 15.05 -6.68
N HIS A 234 1.85 15.02 -7.28
CA HIS A 234 1.41 13.85 -8.06
C HIS A 234 2.21 13.69 -9.36
N ILE A 235 2.56 14.80 -10.01
CA ILE A 235 3.38 14.81 -11.23
C ILE A 235 4.80 14.32 -10.91
N VAL A 236 5.42 14.87 -9.87
CA VAL A 236 6.75 14.45 -9.40
C VAL A 236 6.75 12.97 -9.02
N PHE A 237 5.71 12.50 -8.33
CA PHE A 237 5.57 11.08 -7.99
C PHE A 237 5.43 10.19 -9.23
N PHE A 238 4.65 10.61 -10.24
CA PHE A 238 4.54 9.88 -11.51
C PHE A 238 5.89 9.80 -12.23
N LEU A 239 6.65 10.90 -12.30
CA LEU A 239 7.99 10.90 -12.89
C LEU A 239 8.93 9.96 -12.13
N ALA A 240 8.94 10.01 -10.79
CA ALA A 240 9.74 9.12 -9.96
C ALA A 240 9.37 7.65 -10.17
N PHE A 241 8.08 7.33 -10.27
CA PHE A 241 7.58 5.99 -10.57
C PHE A 241 8.06 5.46 -11.92
N ASN A 242 8.04 6.30 -12.97
CA ASN A 242 8.56 5.94 -14.29
C ASN A 242 10.08 5.74 -14.25
N CYS A 243 10.83 6.65 -13.63
CA CYS A 243 12.28 6.49 -13.44
C CYS A 243 12.63 5.21 -12.70
N ALA A 244 11.89 4.86 -11.64
CA ALA A 244 12.08 3.61 -10.91
C ALA A 244 11.80 2.39 -11.80
N THR A 245 10.74 2.43 -12.61
CA THR A 245 10.42 1.35 -13.56
C THR A 245 11.53 1.16 -14.58
N ILE A 246 12.02 2.25 -15.17
CA ILE A 246 13.13 2.25 -16.15
C ILE A 246 14.42 1.73 -15.50
N PHE A 247 14.74 2.18 -14.28
CA PHE A 247 15.88 1.69 -13.52
C PHE A 247 15.81 0.17 -13.28
N VAL A 248 14.65 -0.34 -12.86
CA VAL A 248 14.47 -1.80 -12.67
C VAL A 248 14.54 -2.54 -14.00
N TYR A 249 14.04 -1.97 -15.09
CA TYR A 249 14.15 -2.57 -16.42
C TYR A 249 15.61 -2.79 -16.84
N PHE A 250 16.48 -1.78 -16.66
CA PHE A 250 17.91 -1.90 -16.96
C PHE A 250 18.63 -2.86 -16.02
N LYS A 251 18.24 -2.88 -14.73
CA LYS A 251 18.86 -3.76 -13.74
C LYS A 251 18.46 -5.23 -13.89
N ASN A 252 17.17 -5.50 -14.08
CA ASN A 252 16.62 -6.83 -14.28
C ASN A 252 15.29 -6.77 -15.05
N ARG A 253 15.39 -6.79 -16.38
CA ARG A 253 14.24 -6.74 -17.29
C ARG A 253 13.15 -7.77 -17.00
N LYS A 254 13.45 -8.93 -16.42
CA LYS A 254 12.44 -9.99 -16.16
C LYS A 254 11.40 -9.54 -15.12
N ILE A 255 11.77 -8.62 -14.21
CA ILE A 255 10.88 -8.08 -13.18
C ILE A 255 9.82 -7.15 -13.78
N VAL A 256 10.18 -6.37 -14.80
CA VAL A 256 9.29 -5.39 -15.44
C VAL A 256 8.61 -5.95 -16.67
N PHE A 257 9.32 -6.79 -17.43
CA PHE A 257 8.86 -7.34 -18.71
C PHE A 257 8.14 -8.68 -18.53
N ASN A 258 7.05 -8.66 -17.79
CA ASN A 258 6.13 -9.78 -17.61
C ASN A 258 4.67 -9.30 -17.65
N ASN A 259 3.74 -10.24 -17.88
CA ASN A 259 2.33 -9.94 -18.03
C ASN A 259 1.74 -9.13 -16.87
N VAL A 260 2.06 -9.53 -15.63
CA VAL A 260 1.53 -8.91 -14.40
C VAL A 260 1.95 -7.46 -14.34
N TYR A 261 3.27 -7.20 -14.38
CA TYR A 261 3.78 -5.85 -14.17
C TYR A 261 3.42 -4.91 -15.33
N ILE A 262 3.46 -5.38 -16.57
CA ILE A 262 3.08 -4.56 -17.73
C ILE A 262 1.63 -4.10 -17.58
N LEU A 263 0.71 -4.99 -17.19
CA LEU A 263 -0.68 -4.61 -17.02
C LEU A 263 -0.86 -3.63 -15.84
N LEU A 264 -0.20 -3.87 -14.70
CA LEU A 264 -0.19 -2.91 -13.58
C LEU A 264 0.32 -1.53 -14.00
N TYR A 265 1.43 -1.50 -14.75
CA TYR A 265 2.05 -0.26 -15.22
C TYR A 265 1.15 0.49 -16.21
N LEU A 266 0.57 -0.19 -17.22
CA LEU A 266 -0.33 0.43 -18.18
C LEU A 266 -1.59 1.00 -17.50
N ILE A 267 -2.14 0.27 -16.53
CA ILE A 267 -3.26 0.77 -15.72
C ILE A 267 -2.83 2.01 -14.92
N CYS A 268 -1.63 2.03 -14.32
CA CYS A 268 -1.11 3.23 -13.65
C CYS A 268 -1.05 4.44 -14.59
N VAL A 269 -0.58 4.25 -15.82
CA VAL A 269 -0.51 5.32 -16.83
C VAL A 269 -1.91 5.83 -17.19
N VAL A 270 -2.87 4.93 -17.45
CA VAL A 270 -4.26 5.32 -17.73
C VAL A 270 -4.92 6.01 -16.54
N LEU A 271 -4.72 5.52 -15.33
CA LEU A 271 -5.28 6.17 -14.15
C LEU A 271 -4.69 7.57 -13.94
N PHE A 272 -3.42 7.80 -14.26
CA PHE A 272 -2.83 9.12 -14.17
C PHE A 272 -3.46 10.11 -15.15
N THR A 273 -3.78 9.67 -16.38
CA THR A 273 -4.45 10.52 -17.36
C THR A 273 -5.91 10.80 -17.03
N ILE A 274 -6.59 9.89 -16.32
CA ILE A 274 -7.95 10.10 -15.82
C ILE A 274 -7.95 11.01 -14.59
N ASN A 275 -7.20 10.62 -13.56
CA ASN A 275 -7.10 11.32 -12.27
C ASN A 275 -5.78 10.93 -11.55
N PRO A 276 -4.82 11.87 -11.37
CA PRO A 276 -3.55 11.59 -10.71
C PRO A 276 -3.64 11.03 -9.28
N VAL A 277 -4.72 11.31 -8.55
CA VAL A 277 -4.99 10.74 -7.22
C VAL A 277 -5.30 9.24 -7.33
N MET A 278 -6.07 8.84 -8.34
CA MET A 278 -6.35 7.42 -8.59
C MET A 278 -5.06 6.67 -8.92
N PHE A 279 -4.19 7.26 -9.74
CA PHE A 279 -2.86 6.72 -9.98
C PHE A 279 -2.07 6.58 -8.69
N PHE A 280 -1.97 7.63 -7.87
CA PHE A 280 -1.20 7.57 -6.62
C PHE A 280 -1.65 6.41 -5.73
N ARG A 281 -2.97 6.25 -5.54
CA ARG A 281 -3.54 5.16 -4.73
C ARG A 281 -3.37 3.77 -5.35
N PHE A 282 -3.44 3.65 -6.68
CA PHE A 282 -3.29 2.38 -7.38
C PHE A 282 -1.82 1.97 -7.55
N SER A 283 -0.91 2.93 -7.68
CA SER A 283 0.53 2.73 -7.87
C SER A 283 1.16 1.89 -6.75
N ILE A 284 0.54 1.90 -5.57
CA ILE A 284 0.92 1.05 -4.42
C ILE A 284 1.00 -0.40 -4.85
N TYR A 285 0.08 -0.91 -5.67
CA TYR A 285 0.11 -2.29 -6.16
C TYR A 285 1.31 -2.55 -7.08
N ALA A 286 1.59 -1.64 -8.03
CA ALA A 286 2.73 -1.75 -8.93
C ALA A 286 4.06 -1.68 -8.16
N ILE A 287 4.18 -0.76 -7.20
CA ILE A 287 5.36 -0.60 -6.35
C ILE A 287 5.52 -1.83 -5.45
N SER A 288 4.45 -2.35 -4.88
CA SER A 288 4.47 -3.60 -4.09
C SER A 288 5.03 -4.76 -4.90
N TYR A 289 4.59 -4.91 -6.16
CA TYR A 289 5.15 -5.91 -7.07
C TYR A 289 6.66 -5.71 -7.30
N LEU A 290 7.10 -4.48 -7.60
CA LEU A 290 8.54 -4.21 -7.79
C LEU A 290 9.37 -4.51 -6.55
N ILE A 291 8.86 -4.16 -5.37
CA ILE A 291 9.60 -4.29 -4.11
C ILE A 291 9.70 -5.74 -3.67
N THR A 292 8.67 -6.56 -3.85
CA THR A 292 8.69 -7.99 -3.45
C THR A 292 9.48 -8.88 -4.42
N SER A 293 9.92 -8.31 -5.55
CA SER A 293 10.65 -9.04 -6.57
C SER A 293 11.94 -9.67 -6.01
N PRO A 294 12.21 -10.94 -6.34
CA PRO A 294 13.35 -11.65 -5.78
C PRO A 294 14.68 -10.99 -6.18
N THR A 295 15.64 -11.05 -5.27
CA THR A 295 17.02 -10.64 -5.50
C THR A 295 17.92 -11.85 -5.37
N GLU A 296 18.17 -12.54 -6.49
CA GLU A 296 18.98 -13.77 -6.53
C GLU A 296 20.42 -13.54 -6.08
N LYS A 297 21.05 -12.47 -6.58
CA LYS A 297 22.43 -12.08 -6.22
C LYS A 297 22.51 -10.57 -6.02
N LEU A 298 23.13 -10.14 -4.92
CA LEU A 298 23.36 -8.72 -4.66
C LEU A 298 24.41 -8.17 -5.63
N THR A 299 24.00 -7.23 -6.48
CA THR A 299 24.88 -6.46 -7.37
C THR A 299 25.66 -5.39 -6.60
N SER A 300 26.68 -4.78 -7.21
CA SER A 300 27.38 -3.63 -6.64
C SER A 300 26.41 -2.47 -6.33
N ILE A 301 25.43 -2.24 -7.22
CA ILE A 301 24.38 -1.24 -7.02
C ILE A 301 23.52 -1.59 -5.81
N ASP A 302 23.15 -2.87 -5.60
CA ASP A 302 22.40 -3.28 -4.40
C ASP A 302 23.17 -2.99 -3.12
N LYS A 303 24.50 -3.21 -3.11
CA LYS A 303 25.34 -2.93 -1.94
C LYS A 303 25.36 -1.42 -1.63
N ILE A 304 25.51 -0.58 -2.65
CA ILE A 304 25.46 0.88 -2.50
C ILE A 304 24.10 1.30 -1.95
N LEU A 305 23.00 0.84 -2.56
CA LEU A 305 21.64 1.17 -2.12
C LEU A 305 21.37 0.68 -0.68
N ASN A 306 21.85 -0.51 -0.32
CA ASN A 306 21.73 -1.06 1.04
C ASN A 306 22.46 -0.23 2.10
N ASN A 307 23.53 0.48 1.73
CA ASN A 307 24.24 1.39 2.62
C ASN A 307 23.56 2.76 2.66
N ALA A 308 23.05 3.22 1.51
CA ALA A 308 22.36 4.50 1.39
C ALA A 308 20.98 4.55 2.07
N VAL A 309 20.39 3.40 2.45
CA VAL A 309 19.07 3.35 3.11
C VAL A 309 18.96 4.23 4.35
N PHE A 310 20.08 4.50 5.05
CA PHE A 310 20.06 5.38 6.21
C PHE A 310 19.68 6.81 5.85
N LEU A 311 20.05 7.30 4.66
CA LEU A 311 19.70 8.65 4.18
C LEU A 311 18.18 8.85 4.02
N LEU A 312 17.40 7.76 3.98
CA LEU A 312 15.94 7.83 3.89
C LEU A 312 15.28 8.35 5.17
N PHE A 313 16.02 8.58 6.27
CA PHE A 313 15.43 9.09 7.51
C PHE A 313 14.77 10.47 7.32
N PHE A 314 15.35 11.36 6.51
CA PHE A 314 14.76 12.66 6.21
C PHE A 314 13.41 12.51 5.53
N TYR A 315 13.35 11.62 4.53
CA TYR A 315 12.11 11.33 3.83
C TYR A 315 11.09 10.62 4.73
N PHE A 316 11.55 9.77 5.67
CA PHE A 316 10.67 9.14 6.65
C PHE A 316 9.98 10.15 7.57
N ILE A 317 10.71 11.14 8.07
CA ILE A 317 10.14 12.26 8.84
C ILE A 317 9.14 13.04 7.97
N TYR A 318 9.49 13.34 6.72
CA TYR A 318 8.58 13.99 5.78
C TYR A 318 7.27 13.19 5.59
N THR A 319 7.36 11.88 5.38
CA THR A 319 6.18 11.03 5.21
C THR A 319 5.31 10.99 6.47
N PHE A 320 5.90 11.02 7.67
CA PHE A 320 5.13 11.14 8.91
C PHE A 320 4.30 12.42 8.93
N ASN A 321 4.94 13.56 8.63
CA ASN A 321 4.28 14.86 8.61
C ASN A 321 3.19 14.92 7.53
N ALA A 322 3.47 14.44 6.33
CA ALA A 322 2.51 14.46 5.21
C ALA A 322 1.24 13.63 5.48
N ASN A 323 1.31 12.62 6.37
CA ASN A 323 0.18 11.76 6.70
C ASN A 323 -0.58 12.21 7.97
N ASN A 324 0.04 13.01 8.84
CA ASN A 324 -0.52 13.41 10.15
C ASN A 324 -0.68 14.92 10.32
N ILE A 325 -0.25 15.75 9.36
CA ILE A 325 -0.45 17.19 9.40
C ILE A 325 -1.24 17.54 8.14
N THR A 326 -2.55 17.72 8.29
CA THR A 326 -3.34 18.46 7.32
C THR A 326 -2.78 19.88 7.26
N ILE A 327 -2.13 20.21 6.14
CA ILE A 327 -1.88 21.61 5.76
C ILE A 327 -3.19 22.21 5.29
#